data_AF-A0A1L3MX79-F1
#
_entry.id   AF-A0A1L3MX79-F1
#
_cell.length_a   1.000
_cell.length_b   1.000
_cell.length_c   1.000
_cell.angle_alpha   90.00
_cell.angle_beta   90.00
_cell.angle_gamma   90.00
#
_symmetry.space_group_name_H-M   'P 1'
#
loop_
_entity.id
_entity.type
_entity.pdbx_description
1 polymer ?
#
loop_
_entity_poly.entity_id
_entity_poly.type
_entity_poly.pdbx_seq_one_letter_code
_entity_poly.pdbx_strand_id
1 'polypeptide(L)'
;MLPPMLPVGHVDEYLNGSPKNNILNKALAGGTHVKGVDYDILGFPIFKGDAVKFQTTLGKEMYIAKDLKQFEECTRALQKAIEAGEVSKDIFSPKQLAQIDAGKERIQGLTWHHHQVPGKMQLVVSKVHDVNHLGGNKLWGDGIR
;
A
#
# COMPACT_ATOMS: atom_id res chain seq x y z
N MET A 1 -4.99 -24.20 -12.30
CA MET A 1 -4.27 -23.03 -11.78
C MET A 1 -4.74 -22.82 -10.36
N LEU A 2 -3.86 -22.91 -9.35
CA LEU A 2 -4.24 -22.58 -7.98
C LEU A 2 -4.48 -21.07 -7.89
N PRO A 3 -5.57 -20.60 -7.28
CA PRO A 3 -5.78 -19.17 -7.10
C PRO A 3 -4.62 -18.60 -6.27
N PRO A 4 -4.22 -17.34 -6.48
CA PRO A 4 -3.29 -16.68 -5.57
C PRO A 4 -3.85 -16.81 -4.16
N MET A 5 -3.03 -17.25 -3.20
CA MET A 5 -3.40 -17.31 -1.78
C MET A 5 -4.18 -16.04 -1.44
N LEU A 6 -5.46 -16.20 -1.11
CA LEU A 6 -6.31 -15.08 -0.73
C LEU A 6 -5.63 -14.36 0.46
N PRO A 7 -5.77 -13.03 0.59
CA PRO A 7 -5.24 -12.26 1.72
C PRO A 7 -5.59 -12.86 3.10
N VAL A 8 -6.65 -13.68 3.15
CA VAL A 8 -7.12 -14.46 4.30
C VAL A 8 -6.00 -15.24 5.01
N GLY A 9 -5.07 -15.89 4.29
CA GLY A 9 -4.04 -16.72 4.95
C GLY A 9 -3.10 -15.94 5.88
N HIS A 10 -2.56 -14.81 5.42
CA HIS A 10 -1.65 -13.98 6.23
C HIS A 10 -2.41 -13.23 7.33
N VAL A 11 -3.66 -12.86 7.07
CA VAL A 11 -4.54 -12.26 8.08
C VAL A 11 -4.82 -13.26 9.20
N ASP A 12 -5.16 -14.51 8.87
CA ASP A 12 -5.42 -15.55 9.85
C ASP A 12 -4.17 -15.90 10.66
N GLU A 13 -3.01 -16.03 10.01
CA GLU A 13 -1.72 -16.23 10.70
C GLU A 13 -1.43 -15.09 11.69
N TYR A 14 -1.62 -13.83 11.27
CA TYR A 14 -1.46 -12.68 12.14
C TYR A 14 -2.43 -12.72 13.33
N LEU A 15 -3.71 -12.95 13.10
CA LEU A 15 -4.73 -12.99 14.15
C LEU A 15 -4.51 -14.14 15.14
N ASN A 16 -4.11 -15.31 14.66
CA ASN A 16 -3.85 -16.49 15.49
C ASN A 16 -2.50 -16.44 16.23
N GLY A 17 -1.56 -15.61 15.77
CA GLY A 17 -0.24 -15.48 16.39
C GLY A 17 -0.24 -14.83 17.78
N SER A 18 -1.30 -14.10 18.17
CA SER A 18 -1.44 -13.52 19.51
C SER A 18 -2.87 -13.06 19.80
N PRO A 19 -3.40 -13.24 21.02
CA PRO A 19 -4.71 -12.72 21.41
C PRO A 19 -4.78 -11.17 21.43
N LYS A 20 -3.63 -10.48 21.33
CA LYS A 20 -3.57 -9.02 21.22
C LYS A 20 -3.67 -8.53 19.77
N ASN A 21 -3.45 -9.41 18.79
CA ASN A 21 -3.54 -9.05 17.38
C ASN A 21 -5.01 -8.92 16.98
N ASN A 22 -5.34 -7.85 16.27
CA ASN A 22 -6.71 -7.56 15.86
C ASN A 22 -6.71 -6.64 14.62
N ILE A 23 -7.77 -6.72 13.81
CA ILE A 23 -8.00 -5.74 12.75
C ILE A 23 -8.65 -4.52 13.39
N LEU A 24 -7.96 -3.38 13.33
CA LEU A 24 -8.36 -2.14 14.02
C LEU A 24 -9.77 -1.68 13.62
N ASN A 25 -10.12 -1.83 12.34
CA ASN A 25 -11.35 -1.31 11.77
C ASN A 25 -12.38 -2.41 11.46
N LYS A 26 -12.35 -3.55 12.16
CA LYS A 26 -13.31 -4.65 11.92
C LYS A 26 -14.77 -4.23 12.03
N ALA A 27 -15.08 -3.23 12.87
CA ALA A 27 -16.44 -2.69 13.01
C ALA A 27 -16.92 -1.91 11.78
N LEU A 28 -16.02 -1.55 10.86
CA LEU A 28 -16.29 -0.80 9.64
C LEU A 28 -16.38 -1.72 8.40
N ALA A 29 -16.25 -3.03 8.58
CA ALA A 29 -16.24 -4.01 7.50
C ALA A 29 -17.46 -3.87 6.57
N GLY A 30 -17.21 -3.77 5.26
CA GLY A 30 -18.25 -3.66 4.23
C GLY A 30 -18.95 -2.30 4.13
N GLY A 31 -18.47 -1.27 4.84
CA GLY A 31 -19.06 0.08 4.83
C GLY A 31 -18.18 1.15 4.18
N THR A 32 -18.79 2.31 3.90
CA THR A 32 -18.10 3.58 3.61
C THR A 32 -18.01 4.39 4.91
N HIS A 33 -16.82 4.85 5.30
CA HIS A 33 -16.65 5.58 6.56
C HIS A 33 -15.71 6.80 6.43
N VAL A 34 -15.40 7.43 7.57
CA VAL A 34 -14.65 8.68 7.79
C VAL A 34 -13.73 9.09 6.64
N LYS A 35 -13.85 10.36 6.20
CA LYS A 35 -13.12 10.96 5.06
C LYS A 35 -13.44 10.33 3.69
N GLY A 36 -14.48 9.51 3.58
CA GLY A 36 -14.95 8.95 2.31
C GLY A 36 -14.15 7.74 1.82
N VAL A 37 -13.50 7.02 2.75
CA VAL A 37 -12.75 5.79 2.45
C VAL A 37 -13.65 4.59 2.71
N ASP A 38 -13.75 3.71 1.71
CA ASP A 38 -14.46 2.43 1.83
C ASP A 38 -13.61 1.40 2.54
N TYR A 39 -14.25 0.39 3.14
CA TYR A 39 -13.57 -0.71 3.81
C TYR A 39 -14.02 -2.06 3.25
N ASP A 40 -13.07 -2.98 3.13
CA ASP A 40 -13.37 -4.35 2.69
C ASP A 40 -14.11 -5.15 3.77
N ILE A 41 -14.48 -6.39 3.46
CA ILE A 41 -15.23 -7.27 4.36
C ILE A 41 -14.50 -7.62 5.67
N LEU A 42 -13.19 -7.35 5.76
CA LEU A 42 -12.39 -7.57 6.96
C LEU A 42 -12.14 -6.25 7.71
N GLY A 43 -12.39 -5.11 7.08
CA GLY A 43 -12.15 -3.78 7.63
C GLY A 43 -10.82 -3.15 7.19
N PHE A 44 -10.20 -3.58 6.10
CA PHE A 44 -9.05 -2.86 5.51
C PHE A 44 -9.53 -1.72 4.60
N PRO A 45 -8.84 -0.57 4.58
CA PRO A 45 -9.23 0.54 3.73
C PRO A 45 -9.05 0.19 2.24
N ILE A 46 -10.02 0.59 1.43
CA ILE A 46 -10.02 0.48 -0.02
C ILE A 46 -9.70 1.85 -0.61
N PHE A 47 -8.43 2.06 -0.97
CA PHE A 47 -8.03 3.22 -1.76
C PHE A 47 -8.29 2.96 -3.25
N LYS A 48 -8.96 3.89 -3.92
CA LYS A 48 -9.36 3.77 -5.34
C LYS A 48 -9.49 5.14 -6.02
N GLY A 49 -9.68 5.13 -7.34
CA GLY A 49 -9.85 6.33 -8.15
C GLY A 49 -8.65 7.28 -8.03
N ASP A 50 -8.92 8.58 -8.06
CA ASP A 50 -7.89 9.63 -8.08
C ASP A 50 -7.00 9.66 -6.83
N ALA A 51 -7.40 8.99 -5.75
CA ALA A 51 -6.58 8.85 -4.55
C ALA A 51 -5.38 7.92 -4.75
N VAL A 52 -5.45 6.97 -5.68
CA VAL A 52 -4.36 6.03 -6.00
C VAL A 52 -3.64 6.53 -7.24
N LYS A 53 -2.36 6.88 -7.09
CA LYS A 53 -1.52 7.39 -8.18
C LYS A 53 -0.81 6.28 -8.95
N PHE A 54 -0.52 5.18 -8.26
CA PHE A 54 0.16 4.04 -8.85
C PHE A 54 -0.02 2.79 -7.99
N GLN A 55 0.11 1.63 -8.60
CA GLN A 55 0.13 0.34 -7.93
C GLN A 55 1.23 -0.53 -8.53
N THR A 56 1.96 -1.24 -7.67
CA THR A 56 2.98 -2.20 -8.06
C THR A 56 2.99 -3.40 -7.12
N THR A 57 3.79 -4.41 -7.45
CA THR A 57 4.02 -5.58 -6.61
C THR A 57 5.52 -5.72 -6.37
N LEU A 58 5.91 -5.75 -5.10
CA LEU A 58 7.27 -6.07 -4.68
C LEU A 58 7.58 -7.55 -4.94
N GLY A 59 8.82 -7.84 -5.32
CA GLY A 59 9.35 -9.20 -5.28
C GLY A 59 9.43 -9.72 -3.84
N LYS A 60 9.41 -11.05 -3.68
CA LYS A 60 9.40 -11.70 -2.35
C LYS A 60 10.65 -11.37 -1.53
N GLU A 61 11.78 -11.16 -2.19
CA GLU A 61 13.04 -10.75 -1.60
C GLU A 61 12.96 -9.40 -0.87
N MET A 62 11.95 -8.58 -1.18
CA MET A 62 11.72 -7.28 -0.56
C MET A 62 10.76 -7.33 0.62
N TYR A 63 10.11 -8.47 0.91
CA TYR A 63 9.00 -8.50 1.90
C TYR A 63 9.45 -8.10 3.30
N ILE A 64 10.62 -8.56 3.73
CA ILE A 64 11.21 -8.27 5.04
C ILE A 64 12.27 -7.14 5.00
N ALA A 65 12.33 -6.38 3.92
CA ALA A 65 13.18 -5.20 3.83
C ALA A 65 12.56 -4.02 4.61
N LYS A 66 13.40 -3.06 5.03
CA LYS A 66 12.92 -1.81 5.66
C LYS A 66 12.00 -1.04 4.72
N ASP A 67 11.06 -0.28 5.28
CA ASP A 67 10.08 0.51 4.52
C ASP A 67 10.78 1.40 3.49
N LEU A 68 11.85 2.09 3.89
CA LEU A 68 12.60 2.96 2.97
C LEU A 68 13.10 2.20 1.75
N LYS A 69 13.58 0.96 1.92
CA LYS A 69 14.11 0.17 0.81
C LYS A 69 12.99 -0.33 -0.10
N GLN A 70 11.87 -0.74 0.47
CA GLN A 70 10.66 -1.09 -0.28
C GLN A 70 10.14 0.11 -1.08
N PHE A 71 10.12 1.29 -0.47
CA PHE A 71 9.63 2.52 -1.11
C PHE A 71 10.55 2.99 -2.25
N GLU A 72 11.88 2.90 -2.09
CA GLU A 72 12.81 3.12 -3.19
C GLU A 72 12.50 2.22 -4.40
N GLU A 73 12.26 0.93 -4.15
CA GLU A 73 11.93 -0.03 -5.22
C GLU A 73 10.61 0.29 -5.89
N CYS A 74 9.60 0.68 -5.10
CA CYS A 74 8.32 1.11 -5.62
C CYS A 74 8.42 2.41 -6.44
N THR A 75 9.24 3.38 -6.01
CA THR A 75 9.48 4.61 -6.77
C THR A 75 10.21 4.32 -8.08
N ARG A 76 11.19 3.40 -8.09
CA ARG A 76 11.82 2.94 -9.34
C ARG A 76 10.82 2.29 -10.29
N ALA A 77 9.89 1.48 -9.78
CA ALA A 77 8.83 0.89 -10.59
C ALA A 77 7.90 1.97 -11.18
N LEU A 78 7.53 2.98 -10.39
CA LEU A 78 6.74 4.12 -10.87
C LEU A 78 7.48 4.91 -11.97
N GLN A 79 8.76 5.20 -11.76
CA GLN A 79 9.59 5.90 -12.75
C GLN A 79 9.57 5.17 -14.10
N LYS A 80 9.83 3.86 -14.10
CA LYS A 80 9.78 3.03 -15.31
C LYS A 80 8.40 3.05 -15.99
N ALA A 81 7.32 3.00 -15.21
CA ALA A 81 5.96 3.05 -15.74
C ALA A 81 5.63 4.41 -16.38
N ILE A 82 6.15 5.52 -15.83
CA ILE A 82 6.04 6.85 -16.45
C ILE A 82 6.84 6.90 -17.76
N GLU A 83 8.09 6.42 -17.75
CA GLU A 83 8.95 6.36 -18.94
C GLU A 83 8.35 5.52 -20.06
N ALA A 84 7.68 4.42 -19.72
CA ALA A 84 6.96 3.55 -20.64
C ALA A 84 5.62 4.14 -21.13
N GLY A 85 5.16 5.27 -20.56
CA GLY A 85 3.86 5.87 -20.88
C GLY A 85 2.65 5.14 -20.29
N GLU A 86 2.86 4.16 -19.41
CA GLU A 86 1.81 3.42 -18.71
C GLU A 86 1.13 4.27 -17.63
N VAL A 87 1.88 5.23 -17.08
CA VAL A 87 1.39 6.21 -16.11
C VAL A 87 1.61 7.61 -16.67
N SER A 88 0.53 8.39 -16.80
CA SER A 88 0.66 9.78 -17.23
C SER A 88 1.39 10.61 -16.18
N LYS A 89 2.45 11.31 -16.59
CA LYS A 89 3.17 12.27 -15.74
C LYS A 89 2.30 13.44 -15.27
N ASP A 90 1.22 13.74 -15.97
CA ASP A 90 0.36 14.92 -15.71
C ASP A 90 -0.45 14.79 -14.41
N ILE A 91 -0.52 13.58 -13.83
CA ILE A 91 -1.16 13.37 -12.53
C ILE A 91 -0.26 13.77 -11.35
N PHE A 92 1.00 14.14 -11.63
CA PHE A 92 2.00 14.56 -10.65
C PHE A 92 2.37 16.03 -10.84
N SER A 93 2.61 16.72 -9.72
CA SER A 93 3.18 18.07 -9.75
C SER A 93 4.66 18.04 -10.17
N PRO A 94 5.24 19.16 -10.66
CA PRO A 94 6.66 19.23 -11.01
C PRO A 94 7.60 18.79 -9.89
N LYS A 95 7.26 19.11 -8.63
CA LYS A 95 8.05 18.69 -7.46
C LYS A 95 7.99 17.18 -7.23
N GLN A 96 6.84 16.55 -7.46
CA GLN A 96 6.68 15.11 -7.33
C GLN A 96 7.44 14.39 -8.45
N LEU A 97 7.36 14.88 -9.69
CA LEU A 97 8.15 14.35 -10.80
C LEU A 97 9.65 14.40 -10.49
N ALA A 98 10.17 15.53 -10.02
CA ALA A 98 11.58 15.64 -9.62
C ALA A 98 11.97 14.65 -8.50
N GLN A 99 11.05 14.31 -7.58
CA GLN A 99 11.29 13.30 -6.54
C GLN A 99 11.27 11.87 -7.11
N ILE A 100 10.36 11.59 -8.04
CA ILE A 100 10.24 10.31 -8.73
C ILE A 100 11.50 10.07 -9.58
N ASP A 101 11.91 11.07 -10.36
CA ASP A 101 13.09 11.00 -11.24
C ASP A 101 14.39 10.81 -10.43
N ALA A 102 14.46 11.39 -9.24
CA ALA A 102 15.56 11.20 -8.30
C ALA A 102 15.48 9.89 -7.49
N GLY A 103 14.49 9.03 -7.75
CA GLY A 103 14.32 7.75 -7.07
C GLY A 103 14.04 7.86 -5.57
N LYS A 104 13.42 8.97 -5.11
CA LYS A 104 13.20 9.24 -3.68
C LYS A 104 12.26 8.20 -3.07
N GLU A 105 12.59 7.78 -1.86
CA GLU A 105 11.76 6.87 -1.07
C GLU A 105 10.47 7.53 -0.57
N ARG A 106 10.43 8.87 -0.49
CA ARG A 106 9.23 9.64 -0.15
C ARG A 106 8.96 10.72 -1.18
N ILE A 107 7.71 10.79 -1.62
CA ILE A 107 7.20 11.77 -2.57
C ILE A 107 6.23 12.69 -1.80
N GLN A 108 6.40 14.00 -1.93
CA GLN A 108 5.64 14.95 -1.12
C GLN A 108 4.14 14.84 -1.39
N GLY A 109 3.35 14.72 -0.32
CA GLY A 109 1.89 14.63 -0.38
C GLY A 109 1.36 13.27 -0.83
N LEU A 110 2.25 12.29 -1.06
CA LEU A 110 1.91 10.91 -1.38
C LEU A 110 2.53 9.96 -0.34
N THR A 111 1.91 8.80 -0.17
CA THR A 111 2.34 7.78 0.79
C THR A 111 2.29 6.41 0.12
N TRP A 112 3.38 5.67 0.22
CA TRP A 112 3.39 4.25 -0.11
C TRP A 112 2.62 3.48 0.96
N HIS A 113 1.53 2.84 0.55
CA HIS A 113 0.63 2.02 1.35
C HIS A 113 0.92 0.55 1.10
N HIS A 114 1.20 -0.20 2.17
CA HIS A 114 1.28 -1.66 2.13
C HIS A 114 -0.13 -2.26 2.18
N HIS A 115 -0.59 -2.84 1.08
CA HIS A 115 -1.89 -3.49 1.01
C HIS A 115 -1.89 -4.82 1.77
N GLN A 116 -3.05 -5.31 2.20
CA GLN A 116 -3.21 -6.62 2.85
C GLN A 116 -2.91 -7.83 1.95
N VAL A 117 -2.68 -7.61 0.66
CA VAL A 117 -2.23 -8.65 -0.27
C VAL A 117 -0.71 -8.59 -0.29
N PRO A 118 0.01 -9.70 -0.03
CA PRO A 118 1.46 -9.71 0.05
C PRO A 118 2.14 -9.05 -1.16
N GLY A 119 3.11 -8.17 -0.86
CA GLY A 119 3.89 -7.43 -1.85
C GLY A 119 3.13 -6.35 -2.62
N LYS A 120 1.80 -6.29 -2.57
CA LYS A 120 1.03 -5.26 -3.28
C LYS A 120 1.21 -3.92 -2.58
N MET A 121 1.71 -2.95 -3.34
CA MET A 121 2.00 -1.59 -2.88
C MET A 121 1.18 -0.58 -3.67
N GLN A 122 0.67 0.44 -3.00
CA GLN A 122 -0.09 1.52 -3.65
C GLN A 122 0.50 2.88 -3.27
N LEU A 123 0.70 3.77 -4.24
CA LEU A 123 1.03 5.16 -3.97
C LEU A 123 -0.26 5.94 -3.83
N VAL A 124 -0.57 6.41 -2.62
CA VAL A 124 -1.87 7.03 -2.28
C VAL A 124 -1.67 8.49 -1.86
N VAL A 125 -2.63 9.35 -2.15
CA VAL A 125 -2.65 10.73 -1.60
C VAL A 125 -2.62 10.67 -0.06
N SER A 126 -1.61 11.28 0.56
CA SER A 126 -1.39 11.16 2.01
C SER A 126 -2.59 11.59 2.85
N LYS A 127 -3.35 12.60 2.41
CA LYS A 127 -4.55 13.06 3.11
C LYS A 127 -5.68 12.01 3.13
N VAL A 128 -5.79 11.19 2.08
CA VAL A 128 -6.77 10.11 1.99
C VAL A 128 -6.28 8.89 2.78
N HIS A 129 -4.98 8.63 2.74
CA HIS A 129 -4.33 7.57 3.51
C HIS A 129 -4.32 7.83 5.04
N ASP A 130 -4.68 9.05 5.48
CA ASP A 130 -4.75 9.44 6.89
C ASP A 130 -5.98 8.86 7.62
N VAL A 131 -6.04 7.53 7.62
CA VAL A 131 -6.98 6.69 8.37
C VAL A 131 -6.16 5.67 9.15
N ASN A 132 -6.46 5.49 10.44
CA ASN A 132 -5.76 4.51 11.26
C ASN A 132 -6.15 3.10 10.79
N HIS A 133 -5.20 2.22 10.48
CA HIS A 133 -5.48 0.86 10.01
C HIS A 133 -4.31 -0.10 10.27
N LEU A 134 -4.59 -1.41 10.24
CA LEU A 134 -3.55 -2.44 10.21
C LEU A 134 -2.92 -2.47 8.81
N GLY A 135 -1.70 -1.95 8.68
CA GLY A 135 -0.99 -1.94 7.39
C GLY A 135 -0.45 -3.32 7.00
N GLY A 136 -0.37 -3.61 5.70
CA GLY A 136 0.06 -4.89 5.15
C GLY A 136 1.48 -5.33 5.55
N ASN A 137 2.39 -4.39 5.83
CA ASN A 137 3.73 -4.70 6.33
C ASN A 137 3.69 -5.51 7.65
N LYS A 138 2.67 -5.32 8.51
CA LYS A 138 2.49 -6.17 9.72
C LYS A 138 2.00 -7.58 9.40
N LEU A 139 1.39 -7.79 8.23
CA LEU A 139 0.84 -9.08 7.82
C LEU A 139 1.87 -9.94 7.07
N TRP A 140 2.71 -9.33 6.24
CA TRP A 140 3.61 -10.08 5.35
C TRP A 140 5.07 -9.58 5.34
N GLY A 141 5.38 -8.51 6.07
CA GLY A 141 6.73 -7.91 6.14
C GLY A 141 7.27 -7.77 7.57
N ASP A 142 6.80 -8.60 8.50
CA ASP A 142 7.23 -8.66 9.91
C ASP A 142 7.11 -7.35 10.71
N GLY A 143 6.41 -6.34 10.19
CA GLY A 143 6.32 -5.04 10.87
C GLY A 143 7.61 -4.22 10.79
N ILE A 144 8.56 -4.57 9.91
CA ILE A 144 9.86 -3.89 9.79
C ILE A 144 9.67 -2.53 9.12
N ARG A 145 10.16 -1.46 9.76
CA ARG A 145 10.03 -0.05 9.32
C ARG A 145 11.39 0.60 9.06
#